data_AF-A0A832Z5R8-F1
#
_entry.id   AF-A0A832Z5R8-F1
#
_cell.length_a   1.000
_cell.length_b   1.000
_cell.length_c   1.000
_cell.angle_alpha   90.00
_cell.angle_beta   90.00
_cell.angle_gamma   90.00
#
_symmetry.space_group_name_H-M   'P 1'
#
loop_
_entity.id
_entity.type
_entity.pdbx_description
1 polymer ?
#
loop_
_entity_poly.entity_id
_entity_poly.type
_entity_poly.pdbx_seq_one_letter_code
_entity_poly.pdbx_strand_id
1 'polypeptide(L)'
;MVNDKIIGILLLIVSIIVIIIYGWLVFFPPQISIMGTTIDIFVLKLTGFIAILALFGILAWIGYTLATTPPPKPIEEIEKEIEQELKKLEAELKEQQKEGVKDQKKEQQSQS
;
A
#
# COMPACT_ATOMS: atom_id res chain seq x y z
N MET A 1 -13.51 26.42 1.35
CA MET A 1 -12.61 25.29 1.05
C MET A 1 -11.28 25.61 1.66
N VAL A 2 -10.79 24.80 2.61
CA VAL A 2 -9.43 24.99 3.13
C VAL A 2 -8.50 24.79 1.95
N ASN A 3 -7.71 25.80 1.61
CA ASN A 3 -6.81 25.72 0.47
C ASN A 3 -5.74 24.69 0.83
N ASP A 4 -5.74 23.52 0.21
CA ASP A 4 -4.73 22.47 0.40
C ASP A 4 -3.31 23.00 0.25
N LYS A 5 -3.15 24.05 -0.56
CA LYS A 5 -1.91 24.83 -0.72
C LYS A 5 -1.41 25.47 0.59
N ILE A 6 -2.28 25.98 1.45
CA ILE A 6 -1.91 26.56 2.75
C ILE A 6 -1.42 25.47 3.69
N ILE A 7 -2.10 24.31 3.72
CA ILE A 7 -1.67 23.16 4.52
C ILE A 7 -0.30 22.67 4.06
N GLY A 8 -0.08 22.59 2.75
CA GLY A 8 1.20 22.18 2.18
C GLY A 8 2.34 23.15 2.51
N ILE A 9 2.10 24.46 2.38
CA ILE A 9 3.09 25.49 2.71
C ILE A 9 3.39 25.51 4.21
N LEU A 10 2.36 25.41 5.06
CA LEU A 10 2.53 25.36 6.51
C LEU A 10 3.39 24.15 6.91
N LEU A 11 3.10 22.97 6.36
CA LEU A 11 3.84 21.74 6.64
C LEU A 11 5.30 21.85 6.16
N LEU A 12 5.53 22.46 5.00
CA LEU A 12 6.87 22.69 4.46
C LEU A 12 7.68 23.62 5.38
N ILE A 13 7.11 24.74 5.81
CA ILE A 13 7.79 25.69 6.72
C ILE A 13 8.10 25.02 8.05
N VAL A 14 7.13 24.32 8.64
CA VAL A 14 7.32 23.59 9.90
C VAL A 14 8.43 22.55 9.77
N SER A 15 8.44 21.78 8.68
CA SER A 15 9.48 20.77 8.42
C SER A 15 10.88 21.40 8.33
N ILE A 16 11.03 22.49 7.57
CA ILE A 16 12.29 23.21 7.45
C ILE A 16 12.77 23.73 8.82
N ILE A 17 11.87 24.33 9.61
CA ILE A 17 12.19 24.82 10.95
C ILE A 17 12.69 23.67 11.83
N VAL A 18 11.99 22.53 11.83
CA VAL A 18 12.38 21.35 12.60
C VAL A 18 13.77 20.84 12.19
N ILE A 19 14.07 20.79 10.88
CA ILE A 19 15.38 20.36 10.38
C ILE A 19 16.49 21.30 10.86
N ILE A 20 16.27 22.62 10.78
CA ILE A 20 17.25 23.62 11.22
C ILE A 20 17.50 23.51 12.73
N ILE A 21 16.44 23.43 13.53
CA ILE A 21 16.54 23.29 14.99
C ILE A 21 17.23 21.98 15.36
N TYR A 22 16.84 20.86 14.72
CA TYR A 22 17.46 19.55 14.94
C TYR A 22 18.96 19.59 14.63
N GLY A 23 19.33 20.10 13.46
CA GLY A 23 20.73 20.24 13.05
C GLY A 23 21.51 21.10 14.04
N TRP A 24 20.96 22.27 14.41
CA TRP A 24 21.59 23.13 15.41
C TRP A 24 21.80 22.44 16.75
N LEU A 25 20.79 21.71 17.24
CA LEU A 25 20.85 21.04 18.55
C LEU A 25 21.87 19.89 18.57
N VAL A 26 22.09 19.23 17.43
CA VAL A 26 23.07 18.14 17.27
C VAL A 26 24.50 18.68 17.13
N PHE A 27 24.72 19.75 16.36
CA PHE A 27 26.06 20.30 16.12
C PHE A 27 26.52 21.31 17.18
N PHE A 28 25.59 22.03 17.80
CA PHE A 28 25.83 22.99 18.87
C PHE A 28 24.94 22.65 20.08
N PRO A 29 25.16 21.49 20.72
CA PRO A 29 24.36 21.10 21.87
C PRO A 29 24.55 22.10 23.02
N PRO A 30 23.45 22.59 23.63
CA PRO A 30 23.57 23.34 24.87
C PRO A 30 24.14 22.42 25.96
N GLN A 31 24.83 22.98 26.96
CA GLN A 31 25.39 22.24 28.12
C GLN A 31 24.31 21.69 29.08
N ILE A 32 23.12 21.39 28.56
CA ILE A 32 21.99 20.83 29.29
C ILE A 32 22.08 19.31 29.14
N SER A 33 22.02 18.60 30.26
CA SER A 33 22.06 17.13 30.30
C SER A 33 20.68 16.58 30.63
N ILE A 34 20.22 15.57 29.89
CA ILE A 34 18.97 14.85 30.13
C ILE A 34 19.33 13.41 30.48
N MET A 35 18.82 12.88 31.59
CA MET A 35 19.05 11.49 32.01
C MET A 35 20.56 11.13 32.06
N GLY A 36 21.39 12.08 32.51
CA GLY A 36 22.84 11.91 32.62
C GLY A 36 23.62 11.88 31.29
N THR A 37 22.96 12.17 30.16
CA THR A 37 23.56 12.22 28.82
C THR A 37 23.37 13.60 28.21
N THR A 38 24.33 14.05 27.39
CA THR A 38 24.20 15.31 26.66
C THR A 38 23.11 15.21 25.57
N ILE A 39 22.47 16.34 25.25
CA ILE A 39 21.31 16.36 24.35
C ILE A 39 21.64 15.86 22.94
N ASP A 40 22.80 16.20 22.40
CA ASP A 40 23.31 15.69 21.12
C ASP A 40 23.31 14.16 21.09
N ILE A 41 23.91 13.53 22.10
CA ILE A 41 24.02 12.08 22.17
C ILE A 41 22.63 11.45 22.36
N PHE A 42 21.77 12.05 23.19
CA PHE A 42 20.41 11.57 23.38
C PHE A 42 19.61 11.59 22.07
N VAL A 43 19.65 12.70 21.36
CA VAL A 43 18.94 12.90 20.09
C VAL A 43 19.48 11.96 19.02
N LEU A 44 20.80 11.78 18.91
CA LEU A 44 21.42 10.82 17.99
C LEU A 44 21.04 9.37 18.30
N LYS A 45 20.99 8.99 19.59
CA LYS A 45 20.53 7.65 20.00
C LYS A 45 19.07 7.44 19.62
N LEU A 46 18.23 8.46 19.80
CA LEU A 46 16.82 8.38 19.47
C LEU A 46 16.60 8.22 17.95
N THR A 47 17.26 9.03 17.12
CA THR A 47 17.12 8.93 15.66
C THR A 47 17.76 7.67 15.09
N GLY A 48 18.91 7.25 15.63
CA GLY A 48 19.52 5.96 15.30
C GLY A 48 18.61 4.78 15.65
N PHE A 49 17.95 4.82 16.81
CA PHE A 49 16.99 3.80 17.21
C PHE A 49 15.76 3.77 16.27
N ILE A 50 15.21 4.92 15.91
CA ILE A 50 14.10 5.01 14.95
C ILE A 50 14.51 4.45 13.58
N ALA A 51 15.73 4.74 13.11
CA ALA A 51 16.24 4.19 11.85
C ALA A 51 16.33 2.66 11.88
N ILE A 52 16.83 2.10 12.98
CA ILE A 52 16.88 0.65 13.20
C ILE A 52 15.46 0.06 13.28
N LEU A 53 14.53 0.69 14.01
CA LEU A 53 13.14 0.26 14.09
C LEU A 53 12.44 0.26 12.73
N ALA A 54 12.68 1.27 11.89
CA ALA A 54 12.12 1.30 10.54
C ALA A 54 12.66 0.13 9.69
N LEU A 55 13.98 -0.10 9.73
CA LEU A 55 14.62 -1.21 9.02
C LEU A 55 14.08 -2.57 9.48
N PHE A 56 14.09 -2.82 10.79
CA PHE A 56 13.59 -4.08 11.34
C PHE A 56 12.08 -4.21 11.23
N GLY A 57 11.33 -3.10 11.21
CA GLY A 57 9.89 -3.11 10.95
C GLY A 57 9.57 -3.64 9.56
N ILE A 58 10.34 -3.22 8.55
CA ILE A 58 10.21 -3.74 7.18
C ILE A 58 10.60 -5.22 7.13
N LEU A 59 11.72 -5.60 7.74
CA LEU A 59 12.17 -7.00 7.80
C LEU A 59 11.15 -7.90 8.52
N ALA A 60 10.58 -7.43 9.62
CA ALA A 60 9.55 -8.14 10.37
C ALA A 60 8.26 -8.27 9.57
N TRP A 61 7.86 -7.24 8.82
CA TRP A 61 6.72 -7.32 7.92
C TRP A 61 6.93 -8.37 6.81
N ILE A 62 8.10 -8.39 6.17
CA ILE A 62 8.44 -9.40 5.16
C ILE A 62 8.51 -10.80 5.78
N GLY A 63 9.11 -10.93 6.96
CA GLY A 63 9.16 -12.20 7.69
C GLY A 63 7.75 -12.68 8.04
N TYR A 64 6.85 -11.77 8.42
CA TYR A 64 5.46 -12.06 8.69
C TYR A 64 4.73 -12.54 7.43
N THR A 65 4.89 -11.88 6.28
CA THR A 65 4.24 -12.35 5.04
C THR A 65 4.77 -13.71 4.61
N LEU A 66 6.08 -13.97 4.68
CA LEU A 66 6.64 -15.29 4.36
C LEU A 66 6.17 -16.40 5.32
N ALA A 67 6.07 -16.11 6.62
CA ALA A 67 5.59 -17.07 7.61
C ALA A 67 4.10 -17.38 7.46
N THR A 68 3.32 -16.41 6.96
CA THR A 68 1.87 -16.51 6.80
C THR A 68 1.44 -16.87 5.38
N THR A 69 2.37 -16.94 4.41
CA THR A 69 2.11 -17.54 3.10
C THR A 69 2.25 -19.05 3.21
N PRO A 70 1.14 -19.82 3.27
CA PRO A 70 1.23 -21.26 3.14
C PRO A 70 1.87 -21.59 1.78
N PRO A 71 2.66 -22.67 1.71
CA PRO A 71 3.33 -23.08 0.49
C PRO A 71 2.31 -23.10 -0.66
N PRO A 72 2.66 -22.50 -1.82
CA PRO A 72 1.75 -22.34 -2.94
C PRO A 72 1.06 -23.67 -3.25
N LYS A 73 -0.28 -23.64 -3.28
CA LYS A 73 -1.09 -24.84 -3.54
C LYS A 73 -0.67 -25.48 -4.87
N PRO A 74 -0.73 -26.83 -4.99
CA PRO A 74 -0.39 -27.53 -6.23
C PRO A 74 -1.14 -26.94 -7.43
N ILE A 75 -0.42 -26.70 -8.52
CA ILE A 75 -0.90 -26.01 -9.74
C ILE A 75 -2.16 -26.69 -10.34
N GLU A 76 -2.36 -27.99 -10.11
CA GLU A 76 -3.47 -28.78 -10.65
C GLU A 76 -4.87 -28.36 -10.14
N GLU A 77 -5.00 -27.84 -8.92
CA GLU A 77 -6.31 -27.38 -8.40
C GLU A 77 -6.67 -26.00 -8.98
N ILE A 78 -5.69 -25.11 -9.08
CA ILE A 78 -5.85 -23.76 -9.63
C ILE A 78 -6.17 -23.83 -11.12
N GLU A 79 -5.51 -24.72 -11.87
CA GLU A 79 -5.79 -24.93 -13.30
C GLU A 79 -7.20 -25.48 -13.50
N LYS A 80 -7.65 -26.44 -12.68
CA LYS A 80 -9.03 -26.98 -12.75
C LYS A 80 -10.11 -25.97 -12.39
N GLU A 81 -9.90 -25.13 -11.38
CA GLU A 81 -10.84 -24.07 -11.01
C GLU A 81 -10.96 -23.00 -12.11
N ILE A 82 -9.83 -22.56 -12.67
CA ILE A 82 -9.80 -21.58 -13.78
C ILE A 82 -10.44 -22.16 -15.05
N GLU A 83 -10.16 -23.41 -15.39
CA GLU A 83 -10.75 -24.06 -16.57
C GLU A 83 -12.26 -24.26 -16.43
N GLN A 84 -12.75 -24.51 -15.20
CA GLN A 84 -14.17 -24.60 -14.90
C GLN A 84 -14.87 -23.24 -14.97
N GLU A 85 -14.26 -22.16 -14.45
CA GLU A 85 -14.81 -20.81 -14.59
C GLU A 85 -14.84 -20.33 -16.05
N LEU A 86 -13.78 -20.60 -16.82
CA LEU A 86 -13.74 -20.29 -18.26
C LEU A 86 -14.83 -21.03 -19.04
N LYS A 87 -15.04 -22.34 -18.77
CA LYS A 87 -16.09 -23.13 -19.42
C LYS A 87 -17.50 -22.61 -19.08
N LYS A 88 -17.73 -22.16 -17.84
CA LYS A 88 -19.02 -21.55 -17.45
C LYS A 88 -19.25 -20.22 -18.15
N LEU A 89 -18.26 -19.33 -18.19
CA LEU A 89 -18.36 -18.06 -18.91
C LEU A 89 -18.63 -18.25 -20.40
N GLU A 90 -17.95 -19.22 -21.04
CA GLU A 90 -18.15 -19.49 -22.46
C GLU A 90 -19.55 -20.07 -22.76
N ALA A 91 -20.09 -20.90 -21.85
CA ALA A 91 -21.45 -21.40 -21.95
C ALA A 91 -22.49 -20.28 -21.82
N GLU A 92 -22.31 -19.39 -20.84
CA GLU A 92 -23.22 -18.26 -20.60
C GLU A 92 -23.20 -17.25 -21.77
N LEU A 93 -22.02 -16.95 -22.32
CA LEU A 93 -21.87 -16.12 -23.53
C LEU A 93 -22.56 -16.74 -24.75
N LYS A 94 -22.47 -18.06 -24.92
CA LYS A 94 -23.14 -18.78 -26.01
C LYS A 94 -24.66 -18.81 -25.84
N GLU A 95 -25.17 -18.87 -24.62
CA GLU A 95 -26.62 -18.76 -24.35
C GLU A 95 -27.11 -17.34 -24.63
N GLN A 96 -26.43 -16.31 -24.12
CA GLN A 96 -26.80 -14.90 -24.35
C GLN A 96 -26.78 -14.54 -25.85
N GLN A 97 -25.80 -15.05 -26.62
CA GLN A 97 -25.77 -14.85 -28.07
C GLN A 97 -26.92 -15.58 -28.78
N LYS A 98 -27.27 -16.79 -28.35
CA LYS A 98 -28.40 -17.55 -28.94
C LYS A 98 -29.74 -16.91 -28.62
N GLU A 99 -29.91 -16.32 -27.43
CA GLU A 99 -31.12 -15.59 -27.05
C GLU A 99 -31.23 -14.27 -27.79
N GLY A 100 -30.16 -13.46 -27.84
CA GLY A 100 -30.15 -12.20 -28.59
C GLY A 100 -30.41 -12.38 -30.10
N VAL A 101 -29.90 -13.46 -30.72
CA VAL A 101 -30.17 -13.77 -32.13
C VAL A 101 -31.61 -14.26 -32.35
N LYS A 102 -32.21 -14.96 -31.38
CA LYS A 102 -33.63 -15.39 -31.46
C LYS A 102 -34.58 -14.22 -31.30
N ASP A 103 -34.27 -13.27 -30.43
CA ASP A 103 -35.11 -12.09 -30.20
C ASP A 103 -35.07 -11.13 -31.40
N GLN A 104 -33.89 -10.89 -31.99
CA GLN A 104 -33.78 -10.10 -33.23
C GLN A 104 -34.53 -10.74 -34.42
N LYS A 105 -34.53 -12.07 -34.52
CA LYS A 105 -35.23 -12.78 -35.60
C LYS A 105 -36.75 -12.74 -35.45
N LYS A 106 -37.27 -12.71 -34.22
CA LYS A 106 -38.71 -12.54 -33.93
C LYS A 106 -39.19 -11.11 -34.21
N GLU A 107 -38.38 -10.10 -33.90
CA GLU A 107 -38.70 -8.70 -34.18
C GLU A 107 -38.79 -8.41 -35.69
N GLN A 108 -37.87 -8.96 -36.49
CA GLN A 108 -37.89 -8.80 -37.95
C GLN A 108 -39.07 -9.50 -38.65
N GLN A 109 -39.54 -10.64 -38.10
CA GLN A 109 -40.70 -11.35 -38.65
C GLN A 109 -42.05 -10.74 -38.26
N SER A 110 -42.10 -9.89 -37.23
CA SER A 110 -43.33 -9.20 -36.82
C SER A 110 -43.56 -7.86 -37.54
N GLN A 111 -42.57 -7.37 -38.30
CA GLN A 111 -42.62 -6.09 -39.03
C GLN A 111 -42.75 -6.25 -40.56
N SER A 112 -42.83 -7.48 -41.08
CA SER A 112 -43.14 -7.80 -42.49
C SER A 112 -44.53 -8.40 -42.62
#